data_AF-A0A7J6UFB6-F1
#
_entry.id   AF-A0A7J6UFB6-F1
#
_cell.length_a   1.000
_cell.length_b   1.000
_cell.length_c   1.000
_cell.angle_alpha   90.00
_cell.angle_beta   90.00
_cell.angle_gamma   90.00
#
_symmetry.space_group_name_H-M   'P 1'
#
loop_
_entity.id
_entity.type
_entity.pdbx_description
1 polymer ?
#
loop_
_entity_poly.entity_id
_entity_poly.type
_entity_poly.pdbx_seq_one_letter_code
_entity_poly.pdbx_strand_id
1 'polypeptide(L)'
;MSEASELLRKTECDIEKLNAALKSISYGVPQGLTRVPWIETLALTSTQEPISEKGFKPDDRVEIEKAMYSQAQESVTEAFRRFAAMGIEANRPDDFYAEMLKTDQQMGKIRENLADQQKRIEIVEERKRRQAEKKFGKKMQVAAAQARAAQKRENLAEIEK
;
A
#
# COMPACT_ATOMS: atom_id res chain seq x y z
N MET A 1 -46.21 19.93 -16.58
CA MET A 1 -44.89 19.68 -15.95
C MET A 1 -45.00 19.99 -14.45
N SER A 2 -46.07 19.55 -13.80
CA SER A 2 -46.23 18.31 -13.02
C SER A 2 -45.78 18.50 -11.57
N GLU A 3 -46.75 18.70 -10.67
CA GLU A 3 -46.61 18.65 -9.20
C GLU A 3 -45.83 17.41 -8.73
N ALA A 4 -45.78 16.33 -9.53
CA ALA A 4 -44.97 15.15 -9.24
C ALA A 4 -43.45 15.45 -9.25
N SER A 5 -42.99 16.40 -10.06
CA SER A 5 -41.59 16.88 -10.04
C SER A 5 -41.29 17.73 -8.81
N GLU A 6 -42.29 18.33 -8.18
CA GLU A 6 -42.16 19.14 -6.98
C GLU A 6 -42.31 18.27 -5.71
N LEU A 7 -43.11 17.20 -5.78
CA LEU A 7 -43.18 16.17 -4.74
C LEU A 7 -41.90 15.32 -4.66
N LEU A 8 -41.25 15.04 -5.79
CA LEU A 8 -39.93 14.41 -5.83
C LEU A 8 -38.83 15.30 -5.21
N ARG A 9 -39.04 16.63 -5.19
CA ARG A 9 -38.20 17.54 -4.41
C ARG A 9 -38.54 17.54 -2.92
N LYS A 10 -39.78 17.26 -2.53
CA LYS A 10 -40.12 17.06 -1.09
C LYS A 10 -39.67 15.71 -0.52
N THR A 11 -39.25 14.77 -1.36
CA THR A 11 -38.42 13.61 -0.95
C THR A 11 -36.93 13.92 -0.93
N GLU A 12 -36.54 15.20 -1.06
CA GLU A 12 -35.18 15.67 -0.79
C GLU A 12 -34.93 15.63 0.72
N CYS A 13 -33.72 15.23 1.08
CA CYS A 13 -33.20 15.22 2.44
C CYS A 13 -33.63 16.49 3.20
N ASP A 14 -34.40 16.33 4.29
CA ASP A 14 -34.79 17.44 5.17
C ASP A 14 -33.56 17.91 5.96
N ILE A 15 -32.89 18.93 5.41
CA ILE A 15 -31.64 19.47 5.95
C ILE A 15 -31.84 20.03 7.37
N GLU A 16 -32.99 20.63 7.67
CA GLU A 16 -33.27 21.20 8.98
C GLU A 16 -33.36 20.11 10.05
N LYS A 17 -34.09 19.03 9.76
CA LYS A 17 -34.17 17.88 10.66
C LYS A 17 -32.82 17.17 10.79
N LEU A 18 -32.05 17.05 9.70
CA LEU A 18 -30.72 16.45 9.75
C LEU A 18 -29.77 17.27 10.64
N ASN A 19 -29.81 18.60 10.52
CA ASN A 19 -29.02 19.49 11.38
C ASN A 19 -29.49 19.44 12.84
N ALA A 20 -30.79 19.34 13.09
CA ALA A 20 -31.33 19.16 14.44
C ALA A 20 -30.87 17.83 15.07
N ALA A 21 -30.87 16.74 14.29
CA ALA A 21 -30.34 15.44 14.72
C ALA A 21 -28.81 15.47 14.92
N LEU A 22 -28.07 16.15 14.04
CA LEU A 22 -26.63 16.33 14.20
C LEU A 22 -26.31 17.07 15.50
N LYS A 23 -27.09 18.10 15.84
CA LYS A 23 -26.94 18.86 17.09
C LYS A 23 -27.30 18.04 18.32
N SER A 24 -28.26 17.11 18.24
CA SER A 24 -28.59 16.24 19.38
C SER A 24 -27.54 15.15 19.62
N ILE A 25 -26.86 14.69 18.57
CA ILE A 25 -25.80 13.67 18.65
C ILE A 25 -24.42 14.27 18.96
N SER A 26 -24.19 15.54 18.60
CA SER A 26 -22.87 16.16 18.70
C SER A 26 -22.37 16.17 20.14
N TYR A 27 -21.13 15.70 20.33
CA TYR A 27 -20.47 15.71 21.63
C TYR A 27 -20.23 17.15 22.12
N GLY A 28 -20.76 17.47 23.30
CA GLY A 28 -20.65 18.80 23.91
C GLY A 28 -19.23 19.11 24.37
N VAL A 29 -18.92 20.41 24.50
CA VAL A 29 -17.64 20.84 25.06
C VAL A 29 -17.61 20.53 26.56
N PRO A 30 -16.58 19.84 27.07
CA PRO A 30 -16.44 19.59 28.51
C PRO A 30 -16.38 20.89 29.32
N GLN A 31 -16.82 20.85 30.57
CA GLN A 31 -16.85 22.03 31.44
C GLN A 31 -15.46 22.64 31.59
N GLY A 32 -15.36 23.96 31.40
CA GLY A 32 -14.10 24.72 31.54
C GLY A 32 -13.23 24.78 30.28
N LEU A 33 -13.63 24.15 29.17
CA LEU A 33 -12.96 24.24 27.88
C LEU A 33 -13.77 25.06 26.88
N THR A 34 -13.08 25.68 25.91
CA THR A 34 -13.73 26.40 24.80
C THR A 34 -14.06 25.48 23.62
N ARG A 35 -13.34 24.36 23.50
CA ARG A 35 -13.53 23.36 22.44
C ARG A 35 -13.23 21.95 22.96
N VAL A 36 -13.86 20.94 22.39
CA VAL A 36 -13.53 19.53 22.63
C VAL A 36 -12.06 19.28 22.24
N PRO A 37 -11.21 18.81 23.18
CA PRO A 37 -9.85 18.38 22.87
C PRO A 37 -9.85 17.27 21.82
N TRP A 38 -8.90 17.29 20.89
CA TRP A 38 -8.87 16.31 19.81
C TRP A 38 -8.74 14.86 20.30
N ILE A 39 -8.05 14.65 21.43
CA ILE A 39 -7.83 13.33 22.05
C ILE A 39 -9.13 12.58 22.36
N GLU A 40 -10.23 13.28 22.63
CA GLU A 40 -11.54 12.67 22.92
C GLU A 40 -12.20 12.08 21.65
N THR A 41 -11.84 12.62 20.49
CA THR A 41 -12.44 12.21 19.20
C THR A 41 -11.54 11.30 18.39
N LEU A 42 -10.22 11.52 18.43
CA LEU A 42 -9.20 10.87 17.59
C LEU A 42 -9.53 10.85 16.09
N ALA A 43 -10.50 11.67 15.67
CA ALA A 43 -11.00 11.70 14.32
C ALA A 43 -10.16 12.67 13.49
N LEU A 44 -9.76 12.24 12.29
CA LEU A 44 -9.08 13.06 11.31
C LEU A 44 -9.86 13.03 10.00
N THR A 45 -10.09 14.21 9.47
CA THR A 45 -10.62 14.39 8.13
C THR A 45 -9.46 14.67 7.20
N SER A 46 -9.31 13.85 6.17
CA SER A 46 -8.30 14.05 5.12
C SER A 46 -8.51 15.40 4.42
N THR A 47 -7.40 16.09 4.17
CA THR A 47 -7.38 17.31 3.36
C THR A 47 -7.37 17.05 1.85
N GLN A 48 -7.04 15.83 1.42
CA GLN A 48 -7.11 15.45 0.01
C GLN A 48 -8.54 15.38 -0.52
N GLU A 49 -8.67 15.56 -1.83
CA GLU A 49 -9.90 15.31 -2.56
C GLU A 49 -10.46 13.89 -2.26
N PRO A 50 -11.78 13.76 -2.10
CA PRO A 50 -12.43 12.48 -1.88
C PRO A 50 -12.05 11.47 -2.97
N ILE A 51 -11.78 10.22 -2.57
CA ILE A 51 -11.46 9.13 -3.50
C ILE A 51 -12.56 8.95 -4.57
N SER A 52 -13.81 9.23 -4.22
CA SER A 52 -14.96 9.19 -5.14
C SER A 52 -14.86 10.19 -6.30
N GLU A 53 -14.14 11.30 -6.12
CA GLU A 53 -14.03 12.38 -7.10
C GLU A 53 -12.82 12.20 -8.03
N LYS A 54 -11.86 11.33 -7.67
CA LYS A 54 -10.64 11.05 -8.44
C LYS A 54 -10.88 10.28 -9.75
N GLY A 55 -12.12 9.90 -10.07
CA GLY A 55 -12.49 9.33 -11.36
C GLY A 55 -11.95 7.91 -11.61
N PHE A 56 -11.67 7.13 -10.56
CA PHE A 56 -11.22 5.75 -10.70
C PHE A 56 -12.27 4.88 -11.39
N LYS A 57 -11.80 3.96 -12.24
CA LYS A 57 -12.68 2.92 -12.79
C LYS A 57 -13.06 1.96 -11.67
N PRO A 58 -14.34 1.55 -11.54
CA PRO A 58 -14.78 0.65 -10.46
C PRO A 58 -14.02 -0.69 -10.40
N ASP A 59 -13.51 -1.16 -11.54
CA ASP A 59 -12.79 -2.42 -11.66
C ASP A 59 -11.29 -2.31 -11.33
N ASP A 60 -10.74 -1.08 -11.27
CA ASP A 60 -9.31 -0.87 -11.01
C ASP A 60 -9.01 -0.87 -9.52
N ARG A 61 -9.05 -2.06 -8.93
CA ARG A 61 -8.87 -2.27 -7.48
C ARG A 61 -7.50 -1.83 -6.97
N VAL A 62 -6.47 -1.94 -7.79
CA VAL A 62 -5.09 -1.65 -7.39
C VAL A 62 -4.90 -0.14 -7.17
N GLU A 63 -5.39 0.68 -8.10
CA GLU A 63 -5.30 2.14 -7.96
C GLU A 63 -6.19 2.66 -6.81
N ILE A 64 -7.37 2.06 -6.61
CA ILE A 64 -8.24 2.39 -5.47
C ILE A 64 -7.56 2.05 -4.14
N GLU A 65 -6.97 0.86 -4.03
CA GLU A 65 -6.26 0.43 -2.81
C GLU A 65 -5.07 1.35 -2.51
N LYS A 66 -4.31 1.74 -3.54
CA LYS A 66 -3.21 2.69 -3.41
C LYS A 66 -3.67 4.06 -2.94
N ALA A 67 -4.80 4.56 -3.46
CA ALA A 67 -5.38 5.83 -3.04
C ALA A 67 -5.83 5.79 -1.57
N MET A 68 -6.50 4.71 -1.16
CA MET A 68 -6.91 4.48 0.24
C MET A 68 -5.71 4.40 1.17
N TYR A 69 -4.67 3.68 0.77
CA TYR A 69 -3.41 3.57 1.51
C TYR A 69 -2.76 4.95 1.70
N SER A 70 -2.65 5.75 0.64
CA SER A 70 -2.06 7.09 0.71
C SER A 70 -2.85 8.02 1.63
N GLN A 71 -4.19 7.97 1.58
CA GLN A 71 -5.05 8.77 2.45
C GLN A 71 -4.90 8.37 3.93
N ALA A 72 -4.83 7.05 4.20
CA ALA A 72 -4.60 6.54 5.56
C ALA A 72 -3.22 6.96 6.08
N GLN A 73 -2.18 6.87 5.25
CA GLN A 73 -0.81 7.24 5.62
C GLN A 73 -0.68 8.72 6.00
N GLU A 74 -1.30 9.62 5.24
CA GLU A 74 -1.32 11.05 5.57
C GLU A 74 -2.05 11.31 6.90
N SER A 75 -3.20 10.68 7.08
CA SER A 75 -3.99 10.79 8.31
C SER A 75 -3.20 10.29 9.53
N VAL A 76 -2.50 9.16 9.41
CA VAL A 76 -1.62 8.65 10.48
C VAL A 76 -0.49 9.63 10.76
N THR A 77 0.15 10.19 9.74
CA THR A 77 1.24 11.16 9.93
C THR A 77 0.78 12.39 10.69
N GLU A 78 -0.39 12.94 10.35
CA GLU A 78 -0.97 14.07 11.06
C GLU A 78 -1.39 13.69 12.49
N ALA A 79 -1.90 12.48 12.72
CA ALA A 79 -2.21 11.99 14.07
C ALA A 79 -0.95 11.97 14.95
N PHE A 80 0.15 11.41 14.44
CA PHE A 80 1.43 11.36 15.14
C PHE A 80 1.96 12.76 15.46
N ARG A 81 1.81 13.72 14.54
CA ARG A 81 2.17 15.13 14.77
C ARG A 81 1.37 15.73 15.94
N ARG A 82 0.06 15.45 16.01
CA ARG A 82 -0.80 15.92 17.10
C ARG A 82 -0.48 15.24 18.42
N PHE A 83 -0.21 13.93 18.43
CA PHE A 83 0.23 13.21 19.63
C PHE A 83 1.54 13.76 20.19
N ALA A 84 2.52 14.01 19.31
CA ALA A 84 3.79 14.62 19.71
C ALA A 84 3.60 16.02 20.32
N ALA A 85 2.71 16.85 19.76
CA ALA A 85 2.39 18.16 20.29
C ALA A 85 1.72 18.12 21.68
N MET A 86 1.00 17.03 21.99
CA MET A 86 0.38 16.78 23.29
C MET A 86 1.31 16.05 24.27
N GLY A 87 2.51 15.63 23.85
CA GLY A 87 3.44 14.86 24.66
C GLY A 87 2.98 13.42 24.93
N ILE A 88 2.17 12.83 24.03
CA ILE A 88 1.65 11.47 24.15
C ILE A 88 2.45 10.54 23.23
N GLU A 89 2.96 9.44 23.79
CA GLU A 89 3.61 8.38 23.00
C GLU A 89 2.56 7.51 22.30
N ALA A 90 2.58 7.50 20.97
CA ALA A 90 1.62 6.73 20.16
C ALA A 90 2.11 5.33 19.76
N ASN A 91 3.39 5.03 19.96
CA ASN A 91 3.97 3.74 19.60
C ASN A 91 3.72 2.71 20.69
N ARG A 92 3.39 1.48 20.27
CA ARG A 92 3.33 0.34 21.19
C ARG A 92 4.75 -0.04 21.62
N PRO A 93 5.06 -0.08 22.94
CA PRO A 93 6.34 -0.60 23.42
C PRO A 93 6.50 -2.09 23.11
N ASP A 94 7.72 -2.53 22.80
CA ASP A 94 8.01 -3.93 22.46
C ASP A 94 7.74 -4.89 23.64
N ASP A 95 7.88 -4.41 24.87
CA ASP A 95 7.70 -5.18 26.12
C ASP A 95 6.27 -5.12 26.68
N PHE A 96 5.31 -4.60 25.90
CA PHE A 96 3.90 -4.53 26.33
C PHE A 96 3.09 -5.70 25.75
N TYR A 97 3.00 -6.79 26.52
CA TYR A 97 2.22 -7.98 26.18
C TYR A 97 0.75 -7.83 26.59
N ALA A 98 -0.10 -7.50 25.62
CA ALA A 98 -1.56 -7.47 25.75
C ALA A 98 -2.20 -8.35 24.67
N GLU A 99 -3.48 -8.68 24.84
CA GLU A 99 -4.22 -9.43 23.83
C GLU A 99 -4.28 -8.65 22.50
N MET A 100 -3.87 -9.30 21.41
CA MET A 100 -3.87 -8.74 20.07
C MET A 100 -5.08 -9.26 19.28
N LEU A 101 -5.55 -8.49 18.30
CA LEU A 101 -6.70 -8.87 17.46
C LEU A 101 -6.54 -10.24 16.77
N LYS A 102 -5.29 -10.63 16.42
CA LYS A 102 -4.98 -11.94 15.84
C LYS A 102 -4.06 -12.70 16.78
N THR A 103 -4.32 -14.01 16.93
CA THR A 103 -3.51 -14.88 17.78
C THR A 103 -2.14 -15.15 17.15
N ASP A 104 -1.14 -15.42 18.00
CA ASP A 104 0.21 -15.74 17.54
C ASP A 104 0.26 -17.00 16.68
N GLN A 105 -0.61 -17.97 16.96
CA GLN A 105 -0.76 -19.16 16.14
C GLN A 105 -1.21 -18.82 14.72
N GLN A 106 -2.18 -17.91 14.58
CA GLN A 106 -2.64 -17.45 13.26
C GLN A 106 -1.54 -16.68 12.54
N MET A 107 -0.83 -15.79 13.23
CA MET A 107 0.30 -15.05 12.65
C MET A 107 1.48 -15.96 12.27
N GLY A 108 1.71 -17.05 13.01
CA GLY A 108 2.68 -18.09 12.67
C GLY A 108 2.39 -18.72 11.32
N LYS A 109 1.13 -19.12 11.08
CA LYS A 109 0.69 -19.68 9.78
C LYS A 109 0.84 -18.69 8.63
N ILE A 110 0.53 -17.42 8.86
CA ILE A 110 0.69 -16.37 7.85
C ILE A 110 2.18 -16.19 7.48
N ARG A 111 3.07 -16.17 8.47
CA ARG A 111 4.52 -16.07 8.25
C ARG A 111 5.07 -17.28 7.50
N GLU A 112 4.62 -18.48 7.83
CA GLU A 112 5.00 -19.71 7.12
C GLU A 112 4.60 -19.65 5.64
N ASN A 113 3.35 -19.27 5.36
CA ASN A 113 2.87 -19.12 3.98
C ASN A 113 3.66 -18.08 3.18
N LEU A 114 4.01 -16.94 3.79
CA LEU A 114 4.83 -15.91 3.15
C LEU A 114 6.25 -16.42 2.86
N ALA A 115 6.87 -17.12 3.81
CA ALA A 115 8.19 -17.72 3.62
C ALA A 115 8.18 -18.75 2.48
N ASP A 116 7.13 -19.55 2.37
CA ASP A 116 7.01 -20.54 1.31
C ASP A 116 6.73 -19.92 -0.07
N GLN A 117 5.96 -18.83 -0.14
CA GLN A 117 5.81 -18.05 -1.36
C GLN A 117 7.15 -17.47 -1.82
N GLN A 118 7.92 -16.89 -0.90
CA GLN A 118 9.24 -16.33 -1.18
C GLN A 118 10.21 -17.40 -1.73
N LYS A 119 10.28 -18.58 -1.07
CA LYS A 119 11.08 -19.71 -1.56
C LYS A 119 10.68 -20.15 -2.97
N ARG A 120 9.38 -20.18 -3.28
CA ARG A 120 8.90 -20.55 -4.62
C ARG A 120 9.37 -19.55 -5.69
N ILE A 121 9.31 -18.26 -5.38
CA ILE A 121 9.79 -17.20 -6.28
C ILE A 121 11.30 -17.36 -6.50
N GLU A 122 12.07 -17.56 -5.43
CA GLU A 122 13.53 -17.75 -5.51
C GLU A 122 13.91 -18.97 -6.35
N ILE A 123 13.23 -20.11 -6.18
CA ILE A 123 13.48 -21.31 -6.98
C ILE A 123 13.22 -21.05 -8.47
N VAL A 124 12.16 -20.29 -8.80
CA VAL A 124 11.83 -19.93 -10.18
C VAL A 124 12.88 -18.99 -10.77
N GLU A 125 13.29 -17.97 -10.03
CA GLU A 125 14.32 -17.02 -10.47
C GLU A 125 15.69 -17.69 -10.60
N GLU A 126 16.06 -18.56 -9.67
CA GLU A 126 17.29 -19.35 -9.76
C GLU A 126 17.26 -20.28 -10.98
N ARG A 127 16.12 -20.92 -11.26
CA ARG A 127 15.96 -21.75 -12.45
C ARG A 127 16.14 -20.94 -13.73
N LYS A 128 15.55 -19.73 -13.82
CA LYS A 128 15.75 -18.82 -14.96
C LYS A 128 17.22 -18.41 -15.10
N ARG A 129 17.87 -18.06 -13.99
CA ARG A 129 19.29 -17.69 -13.95
C ARG A 129 20.19 -18.83 -14.45
N ARG A 130 20.02 -20.04 -13.90
CA ARG A 130 20.75 -21.25 -14.32
C ARG A 130 20.54 -21.57 -15.81
N GLN A 131 19.34 -21.34 -16.35
CA GLN A 131 19.08 -21.53 -17.79
C GLN A 131 19.78 -20.47 -18.65
N ALA A 132 19.80 -19.21 -18.23
CA ALA A 132 20.52 -18.14 -18.91
C ALA A 132 22.03 -18.37 -18.92
N GLU A 133 22.60 -18.74 -17.77
CA GLU A 133 24.02 -19.11 -17.61
C GLU A 133 24.40 -20.27 -18.54
N LYS A 134 23.57 -21.33 -18.61
CA LYS A 134 23.81 -22.46 -19.53
C LYS A 134 23.79 -22.03 -21.00
N LYS A 135 22.86 -21.17 -21.41
CA LYS A 135 22.79 -20.65 -22.79
C LYS A 135 24.02 -19.80 -23.12
N PHE A 136 24.42 -18.93 -22.19
CA PHE A 136 25.58 -18.05 -22.38
C PHE A 136 26.89 -18.85 -22.41
N GLY A 137 27.06 -19.81 -21.50
CA GLY A 137 28.23 -20.70 -21.48
C GLY A 137 28.42 -21.48 -22.78
N LYS A 138 27.32 -21.98 -23.39
CA LYS A 138 27.39 -22.62 -24.71
C LYS A 138 27.86 -21.65 -25.80
N LYS A 139 27.32 -20.43 -25.84
CA LYS A 139 27.74 -19.40 -26.81
C LYS A 139 29.21 -19.02 -26.63
N MET A 140 29.67 -18.85 -25.38
CA MET A 140 31.07 -18.55 -25.08
C MET A 140 32.00 -19.68 -25.54
N GLN A 141 31.64 -20.93 -25.30
CA GLN A 141 32.46 -22.07 -25.75
C GLN A 141 32.61 -22.10 -27.28
N VAL A 142 31.51 -21.88 -28.01
CA VAL A 142 31.54 -21.81 -29.48
C VAL A 142 32.38 -20.63 -29.96
N ALA A 143 32.18 -19.44 -29.40
CA ALA A 143 32.94 -18.24 -29.75
C ALA A 143 34.44 -18.41 -29.45
N ALA A 144 34.80 -19.01 -28.30
CA ALA A 144 36.18 -19.29 -27.96
C ALA A 144 36.83 -20.30 -28.91
N ALA A 145 36.10 -21.34 -29.33
CA ALA A 145 36.60 -22.30 -30.32
C ALA A 145 36.82 -21.63 -31.70
N GLN A 146 35.89 -20.78 -32.14
CA GLN A 146 36.02 -20.00 -33.38
C GLN A 146 37.21 -19.03 -33.32
N ALA A 147 37.37 -18.29 -32.22
CA ALA A 147 38.49 -17.38 -32.00
C ALA A 147 39.85 -18.13 -32.03
N ARG A 148 39.94 -19.28 -31.36
CA ARG A 148 41.15 -20.13 -31.41
C ARG A 148 41.46 -20.65 -32.82
N ALA A 149 40.44 -21.03 -33.59
CA ALA A 149 40.62 -21.48 -34.97
C ALA A 149 41.06 -20.35 -35.90
N ALA A 150 40.50 -19.15 -35.73
CA ALA A 150 40.92 -17.95 -36.47
C ALA A 150 42.38 -17.58 -36.15
N GLN A 151 42.76 -17.55 -34.88
CA GLN A 151 44.12 -17.24 -34.44
C GLN A 151 45.14 -18.27 -34.97
N LYS A 152 44.78 -19.57 -35.00
CA LYS A 152 45.65 -20.59 -35.62
C LYS A 152 45.85 -20.36 -37.12
N ARG A 153 44.79 -19.98 -37.84
CA ARG A 153 44.88 -19.68 -39.29
C ARG A 153 45.76 -18.46 -39.55
N GLU A 154 45.60 -17.41 -38.74
CA GLU A 154 46.43 -16.20 -38.84
C GLU A 154 47.91 -16.51 -38.59
N ASN A 155 48.23 -17.23 -37.51
CA ASN A 155 49.60 -17.64 -37.21
C ASN A 155 50.22 -18.51 -38.31
N LEU A 156 49.45 -19.43 -38.92
CA LEU A 156 49.93 -20.25 -40.04
C LEU A 156 50.23 -19.40 -41.29
N ALA A 157 49.37 -18.44 -41.61
CA ALA A 157 49.56 -17.53 -42.73
C ALA A 157 50.78 -16.60 -42.52
N GLU A 158 51.10 -16.27 -41.27
CA GLU A 158 52.28 -15.47 -40.92
C GLU A 158 53.59 -16.28 -41.01
N ILE A 159 53.54 -17.61 -40.80
CA ILE A 159 54.69 -18.52 -40.95
C ILE A 159 54.95 -18.91 -42.41
N GLU A 160 53.92 -19.01 -43.25
CA GLU A 160 54.07 -19.28 -44.70
C GLU A 160 54.58 -18.07 -45.51
N LYS A 161 54.74 -16.91 -44.86
CA LYS A 161 55.18 -15.65 -45.47
C LYS A 161 56.68 -15.45 -45.27
#